data_AF-A0AAV4DEM1-F1
#
_entry.id   AF-A0AAV4DEM1-F1
#
_cell.length_a   1.000
_cell.length_b   1.000
_cell.length_c   1.000
_cell.angle_alpha   90.00
_cell.angle_beta   90.00
_cell.angle_gamma   90.00
#
_symmetry.space_group_name_H-M   'P 1'
#
loop_
_entity.id
_entity.type
_entity.pdbx_description
1 polymer ?
#
loop_
_entity_poly.entity_id
_entity_poly.type
_entity_poly.pdbx_seq_one_letter_code
_entity_poly.pdbx_strand_id
1 'polypeptide(L)'
;MSVPDKSCENCIVCWKPGSHHDSPKGKGDDKDKAWVLHRFEYRECEIWYMRFSVDYNQQIMALGNQVGHIFVWDLEMEDPTQTKFTKLSHNKCSSAIRQTALSKDGNILLAVSDDGTIWRWDRIK
;
A
#
# COMPACT_ATOMS: atom_id res chain seq x y z
N MET A 1 12.63 12.37 0.18
CA MET A 1 12.02 11.19 -0.46
C MET A 1 11.50 10.29 0.64
N SER A 2 10.21 9.98 0.64
CA SER A 2 9.61 8.99 1.54
C SER A 2 9.61 7.62 0.89
N VAL A 3 9.63 6.57 1.70
CA VAL A 3 9.71 5.17 1.26
C VAL A 3 8.59 4.39 1.94
N PRO A 4 7.69 3.73 1.18
CA PRO A 4 6.76 2.77 1.74
C PRO A 4 7.45 1.41 1.93
N ASP A 5 7.27 0.81 3.10
CA ASP A 5 7.76 -0.53 3.42
C ASP A 5 6.67 -1.37 4.12
N LYS A 6 6.75 -2.69 4.01
CA LYS A 6 5.79 -3.64 4.59
C LYS A 6 6.50 -4.85 5.18
N SER A 7 6.02 -5.27 6.35
CA SER A 7 6.33 -6.57 6.98
C SER A 7 5.06 -7.43 7.14
N CYS A 8 4.99 -8.28 8.17
CA CYS A 8 3.86 -9.15 8.48
C CYS A 8 2.91 -8.56 9.54
N GLU A 9 3.07 -7.29 9.88
CA GLU A 9 2.34 -6.60 10.96
C GLU A 9 1.01 -5.97 10.49
N ASN A 10 0.44 -6.44 9.38
CA ASN A 10 -0.78 -5.88 8.78
C ASN A 10 -0.74 -4.35 8.51
N CYS A 11 0.46 -3.79 8.29
CA CYS A 11 0.65 -2.36 8.09
C CYS A 11 1.71 -2.11 7.00
N ILE A 12 1.43 -1.13 6.12
CA ILE A 12 2.45 -0.51 5.28
C ILE A 12 2.87 0.79 5.98
N VAL A 13 4.16 0.95 6.22
CA VAL A 13 4.74 2.12 6.88
C VAL A 13 5.37 3.03 5.84
N CYS A 14 4.90 4.26 5.75
CA CYS A 14 5.58 5.31 5.00
C CYS A 14 6.55 6.02 5.94
N TRP A 15 7.84 6.02 5.60
CA TRP A 15 8.88 6.61 6.42
C TRP A 15 9.89 7.42 5.60
N LYS A 16 10.70 8.25 6.25
CA LYS A 16 11.82 8.95 5.62
C LYS A 16 13.09 8.83 6.48
N PRO A 17 14.27 8.65 5.87
CA PRO A 17 15.55 8.78 6.59
C PRO A 17 15.89 10.26 6.83
N GLY A 18 16.71 10.53 7.84
CA GLY A 18 17.28 11.85 8.07
C GLY A 18 16.44 12.78 8.95
N SER A 19 16.75 14.07 8.94
CA SER A 19 16.15 15.07 9.82
C SER A 19 14.72 15.48 9.45
N HIS A 20 13.87 15.69 10.45
CA HIS A 20 12.54 16.30 10.30
C HIS A 20 12.66 17.76 9.86
N HIS A 21 11.65 18.30 9.17
CA HIS A 21 11.66 19.71 8.70
C HIS A 21 11.76 20.71 9.87
N ASP A 22 11.38 20.27 11.07
CA ASP A 22 11.42 21.02 12.32
C ASP A 22 12.61 20.66 13.24
N SER A 23 13.55 19.83 12.78
CA SER A 23 14.77 19.55 13.54
C SER A 23 15.61 20.84 13.63
N PRO A 24 16.01 21.30 14.83
CA PRO A 24 16.93 22.43 14.96
C PRO A 24 18.20 22.14 14.17
N LYS A 25 18.52 22.99 13.18
CA LYS A 25 19.77 22.90 12.42
C LYS A 25 20.94 23.12 13.39
N GLY A 26 21.56 22.05 13.86
CA GLY A 26 22.82 22.19 14.61
C GLY A 26 23.25 21.11 15.61
N LYS A 27 22.55 20.00 15.82
CA LYS A 27 23.07 18.96 16.74
C LYS A 27 22.86 17.53 16.24
N GLY A 28 23.97 16.88 15.85
CA GLY A 28 24.09 15.46 15.57
C GLY A 28 23.84 15.09 14.10
N ASP A 29 24.64 14.15 13.59
CA ASP A 29 24.48 13.58 12.24
C ASP A 29 23.17 12.74 12.24
N ASP A 30 22.04 13.38 11.94
CA ASP A 30 20.67 12.79 11.98
C ASP A 30 20.45 11.73 10.88
N LYS A 31 21.53 11.31 10.20
CA LYS A 31 21.54 10.39 9.05
C LYS A 31 21.09 8.98 9.42
N ASP A 32 21.26 8.57 10.67
CA ASP A 32 20.93 7.23 11.14
C ASP A 32 19.49 7.11 11.67
N LYS A 33 18.69 8.18 11.60
CA LYS A 33 17.30 8.16 12.07
C LYS A 33 16.31 7.93 10.93
N ALA A 34 15.25 7.20 11.25
CA ALA A 34 14.07 7.02 10.40
C ALA A 34 12.84 7.61 11.10
N TRP A 35 12.02 8.33 10.34
CA TRP A 35 10.78 8.94 10.83
C TRP A 35 9.59 8.32 10.13
N VAL A 36 8.66 7.78 10.91
CA VAL A 36 7.37 7.31 10.42
C VAL A 36 6.50 8.52 10.10
N LEU A 37 6.03 8.60 8.86
CA LEU A 37 5.14 9.64 8.36
C LEU A 37 3.68 9.21 8.42
N HIS A 38 3.43 7.95 8.04
CA HIS A 38 2.08 7.42 7.97
C HIS A 38 2.07 5.89 8.06
N ARG A 39 0.93 5.33 8.47
CA ARG A 39 0.67 3.90 8.59
C ARG A 39 -0.64 3.56 7.89
N PHE A 40 -0.55 2.75 6.84
CA PHE A 40 -1.71 2.21 6.14
C PHE A 40 -2.06 0.86 6.77
N GLU A 41 -2.99 0.89 7.71
CA GLU A 41 -3.45 -0.30 8.42
C GLU A 41 -4.42 -1.12 7.56
N TYR A 42 -4.22 -2.43 7.52
CA TYR A 42 -5.10 -3.41 6.87
C TYR A 42 -5.23 -4.65 7.76
N ARG A 43 -5.78 -5.75 7.23
CA ARG A 43 -5.98 -6.99 8.00
C ARG A 43 -5.75 -8.22 7.14
N GLU A 44 -5.48 -9.34 7.82
CA GLU A 44 -5.41 -10.68 7.23
C GLU A 44 -4.34 -10.77 6.13
N CYS A 45 -3.15 -10.23 6.37
CA CYS A 45 -2.02 -10.25 5.44
C CYS A 45 -0.69 -10.36 6.22
N GLU A 46 -0.58 -11.46 6.97
CA GLU A 46 0.51 -11.77 7.90
C GLU A 46 1.48 -12.81 7.32
N ILE A 47 1.20 -13.31 6.10
CA ILE A 47 2.07 -14.23 5.39
C ILE A 47 3.13 -13.49 4.55
N TRP A 48 4.23 -14.20 4.29
CA TRP A 48 5.35 -13.70 3.50
C TRP A 48 5.02 -13.50 2.02
N TYR A 49 5.84 -12.71 1.34
CA TYR A 49 5.79 -12.49 -0.12
C TYR A 49 4.47 -11.91 -0.65
N MET A 50 3.88 -10.98 0.12
CA MET A 50 2.70 -10.20 -0.28
C MET A 50 3.16 -8.82 -0.77
N ARG A 51 2.92 -8.50 -2.05
CA ARG A 51 3.36 -7.24 -2.67
C ARG A 51 2.21 -6.24 -2.76
N PHE A 52 2.47 -5.00 -2.39
CA PHE A 52 1.63 -3.87 -2.80
C PHE A 52 2.11 -3.33 -4.16
N SER A 53 1.25 -2.62 -4.86
CA SER A 53 1.56 -1.90 -6.10
C SER A 53 1.07 -0.47 -6.01
N VAL A 54 1.75 0.46 -6.69
CA VAL A 54 1.26 1.81 -6.94
C VAL A 54 1.03 2.01 -8.43
N ASP A 55 0.11 2.89 -8.79
CA ASP A 55 -0.10 3.27 -10.19
C ASP A 55 1.04 4.15 -10.73
N TYR A 56 0.98 4.48 -12.01
CA TYR A 56 2.01 5.26 -12.70
C TYR A 56 2.18 6.67 -12.10
N ASN A 57 1.09 7.30 -11.67
CA ASN A 57 1.13 8.65 -11.09
C ASN A 57 1.39 8.66 -9.59
N GLN A 58 1.49 7.49 -8.93
CA GLN A 58 1.64 7.35 -7.48
C GLN A 58 0.46 7.95 -6.69
N GLN A 59 -0.74 7.90 -7.27
CA GLN A 59 -2.00 8.38 -6.73
C GLN A 59 -2.80 7.25 -6.08
N ILE A 60 -2.61 5.99 -6.53
CA ILE A 60 -3.37 4.84 -6.05
C ILE A 60 -2.39 3.76 -5.61
N MET A 61 -2.60 3.25 -4.39
CA MET A 61 -1.90 2.06 -3.89
C MET A 61 -2.88 0.90 -3.74
N ALA A 62 -2.48 -0.30 -4.12
CA ALA A 62 -3.26 -1.53 -3.94
C ALA A 62 -2.44 -2.62 -3.25
N LEU A 63 -3.08 -3.39 -2.37
CA LEU A 63 -2.50 -4.54 -1.69
C LEU A 63 -3.51 -5.67 -1.58
N GLY A 64 -3.12 -6.86 -2.04
CA GLY A 64 -3.84 -8.10 -1.79
C GLY A 64 -3.61 -8.67 -0.39
N ASN A 65 -4.56 -9.44 0.12
CA ASN A 65 -4.46 -10.11 1.42
C ASN A 65 -4.56 -11.64 1.29
N GLN A 66 -4.42 -12.36 2.41
CA GLN A 66 -4.33 -13.83 2.41
C GLN A 66 -5.69 -14.55 2.26
N VAL A 67 -6.79 -13.81 2.23
CA VAL A 67 -8.16 -14.34 2.12
C VAL A 67 -8.90 -13.81 0.89
N GLY A 68 -8.19 -13.29 -0.11
CA GLY A 68 -8.77 -12.85 -1.38
C GLY A 68 -9.33 -11.43 -1.39
N HIS A 69 -9.13 -10.64 -0.35
CA HIS A 69 -9.47 -9.21 -0.36
C HIS A 69 -8.35 -8.38 -0.97
N ILE A 70 -8.71 -7.27 -1.60
CA ILE A 70 -7.75 -6.26 -2.06
C ILE A 70 -8.12 -4.92 -1.41
N PHE A 71 -7.13 -4.28 -0.81
CA PHE A 71 -7.24 -2.94 -0.22
C PHE A 71 -6.67 -1.93 -1.19
N VAL A 72 -7.41 -0.86 -1.47
CA VAL A 72 -7.01 0.21 -2.39
C VAL A 72 -7.08 1.55 -1.67
N TRP A 73 -5.96 2.27 -1.59
CA TRP A 73 -5.86 3.59 -0.97
C TRP A 73 -5.69 4.67 -2.03
N ASP A 74 -6.34 5.81 -1.79
CA ASP A 74 -6.10 7.06 -2.49
C ASP A 74 -4.99 7.83 -1.77
N LEU A 75 -3.90 8.11 -2.49
CA LEU A 75 -2.70 8.78 -1.99
C LEU A 75 -2.71 10.29 -2.26
N GLU A 76 -3.73 10.83 -2.92
CA GLU A 76 -3.83 12.27 -3.25
C GLU A 76 -4.40 13.12 -2.10
N MET A 77 -4.60 12.53 -0.93
CA MET A 77 -5.13 13.23 0.23
C MET A 77 -4.16 14.31 0.74
N GLU A 78 -4.68 15.51 0.96
CA GLU A 78 -3.91 16.63 1.53
C GLU A 78 -3.40 16.32 2.94
N ASP A 79 -4.23 15.63 3.73
CA ASP A 79 -3.87 15.07 5.03
C ASP A 79 -3.75 13.54 4.93
N PRO A 80 -2.53 12.98 4.98
CA PRO A 80 -2.31 11.54 4.90
C PRO A 80 -3.05 10.76 5.98
N THR A 81 -3.31 11.35 7.16
CA THR A 81 -4.00 10.67 8.26
C THR A 81 -5.47 10.36 7.95
N GLN A 82 -6.05 11.02 6.94
CA GLN A 82 -7.41 10.80 6.49
C GLN A 82 -7.52 9.78 5.35
N THR A 83 -6.39 9.23 4.90
CA THR A 83 -6.35 8.22 3.85
C THR A 83 -7.15 6.98 4.28
N LYS A 84 -8.20 6.67 3.52
CA LYS A 84 -9.04 5.48 3.73
C LYS A 84 -8.82 4.49 2.59
N PHE A 85 -8.93 3.20 2.91
CA PHE A 85 -8.99 2.18 1.87
C PHE A 85 -10.43 1.93 1.41
N THR A 86 -10.57 1.60 0.14
CA THR A 86 -11.69 0.82 -0.38
C THR A 86 -11.31 -0.64 -0.38
N LYS A 87 -12.19 -1.51 0.13
CA LYS A 87 -12.01 -2.96 0.13
C LYS A 87 -12.75 -3.56 -1.05
N LEU A 88 -12.02 -4.22 -1.95
CA LEU A 88 -12.56 -4.99 -3.06
C LEU A 88 -12.67 -6.45 -2.63
N SER A 89 -13.83 -7.07 -2.85
CA SER A 89 -14.09 -8.46 -2.49
C SER A 89 -15.10 -9.11 -3.43
N HIS A 90 -14.90 -10.39 -3.69
CA HIS A 90 -15.81 -11.21 -4.47
C HIS A 90 -15.92 -12.59 -3.80
N ASN A 91 -17.11 -13.20 -3.79
CA ASN A 91 -17.36 -14.44 -3.05
C ASN A 91 -16.50 -15.64 -3.52
N LYS A 92 -16.08 -15.64 -4.79
CA LYS A 92 -15.18 -16.65 -5.37
C LYS A 92 -13.70 -16.25 -5.28
N CYS A 93 -13.39 -15.04 -4.81
CA CYS A 93 -12.03 -14.55 -4.62
C CYS A 93 -11.65 -14.78 -3.15
N SER A 94 -11.18 -15.99 -2.84
CA SER A 94 -10.95 -16.44 -1.46
C SER A 94 -9.51 -16.91 -1.21
N SER A 95 -8.67 -16.94 -2.24
CA SER A 95 -7.27 -17.34 -2.13
C SER A 95 -6.34 -16.13 -2.06
N ALA A 96 -5.12 -16.32 -1.56
CA ALA A 96 -4.20 -15.24 -1.26
C ALA A 96 -3.81 -14.45 -2.52
N ILE A 97 -4.03 -13.14 -2.49
CA ILE A 97 -3.66 -12.25 -3.60
C ILE A 97 -2.20 -11.82 -3.44
N ARG A 98 -1.30 -12.44 -4.22
CA ARG A 98 0.15 -12.26 -4.08
C ARG A 98 0.66 -10.93 -4.61
N GLN A 99 0.04 -10.44 -5.68
CA GLN A 99 0.48 -9.24 -6.36
C GLN A 99 -0.67 -8.60 -7.11
N THR A 100 -0.63 -7.27 -7.19
CA THR A 100 -1.55 -6.45 -7.96
C THR A 100 -0.80 -5.62 -9.01
N ALA A 101 -1.50 -5.16 -10.03
CA ALA A 101 -1.00 -4.23 -11.02
C ALA A 101 -2.11 -3.28 -11.48
N LEU A 102 -1.84 -1.98 -11.48
CA LEU A 102 -2.73 -0.96 -12.02
C LEU A 102 -2.35 -0.65 -13.46
N SER A 103 -3.34 -0.43 -14.33
CA SER A 103 -3.12 0.14 -15.65
C SER A 103 -2.55 1.56 -15.53
N LYS A 104 -1.90 2.04 -16.59
CA LYS A 104 -1.26 3.37 -16.60
C LYS A 104 -2.22 4.52 -16.25
N ASP A 105 -3.49 4.38 -16.62
CA ASP A 105 -4.56 5.33 -16.34
C ASP A 105 -5.29 5.08 -15.02
N GLY A 106 -4.90 4.06 -14.25
CA GLY A 106 -5.51 3.68 -12.97
C GLY A 106 -6.94 3.13 -13.08
N ASN A 107 -7.44 2.85 -14.30
CA ASN A 107 -8.82 2.41 -14.51
C ASN A 107 -9.01 0.89 -14.36
N ILE A 108 -7.94 0.10 -14.51
CA ILE A 108 -7.97 -1.35 -14.40
C ILE A 108 -7.00 -1.78 -13.32
N LEU A 109 -7.47 -2.60 -12.39
CA LEU A 109 -6.65 -3.30 -11.42
C LEU A 109 -6.69 -4.80 -11.70
N LEU A 110 -5.53 -5.38 -11.93
CA LEU A 110 -5.33 -6.83 -12.01
C LEU A 110 -4.76 -7.36 -10.69
N ALA A 111 -5.17 -8.56 -10.32
CA ALA A 111 -4.68 -9.27 -9.15
C ALA A 111 -4.50 -10.76 -9.45
N VAL A 112 -3.42 -11.34 -8.93
CA VAL A 112 -3.09 -12.77 -9.12
C VAL A 112 -3.08 -13.50 -7.79
N SER A 113 -3.57 -14.74 -7.81
CA SER A 113 -3.87 -15.55 -6.63
C SER A 113 -3.05 -16.84 -6.58
N ASP A 114 -2.84 -17.39 -5.38
CA ASP A 114 -2.19 -18.69 -5.16
C ASP A 114 -2.92 -19.87 -5.82
N ASP A 115 -4.22 -19.76 -6.04
CA ASP A 115 -5.01 -20.79 -6.73
C ASP A 115 -4.94 -20.70 -8.27
N GLY A 116 -4.07 -19.84 -8.81
CA GLY A 116 -3.90 -19.61 -10.24
C GLY A 116 -4.98 -18.73 -10.88
N THR A 117 -5.90 -18.14 -10.08
CA THR A 117 -6.90 -17.21 -10.61
C THR A 117 -6.33 -15.81 -10.85
N ILE A 118 -6.91 -15.13 -11.84
CA ILE A 118 -6.65 -13.73 -12.15
C ILE A 118 -7.96 -12.96 -11.97
N TRP A 119 -7.91 -11.87 -11.21
CA TRP A 119 -9.03 -10.99 -10.94
C TRP A 119 -8.81 -9.66 -11.64
N ARG A 120 -9.88 -9.16 -12.27
CA ARG A 120 -9.91 -7.85 -12.90
C ARG A 120 -10.99 -7.01 -12.23
N TRP A 121 -10.61 -5.79 -11.86
CA TRP A 121 -11.51 -4.77 -11.35
C TRP A 121 -11.43 -3.56 -12.27
N ASP A 122 -12.58 -3.10 -12.76
CA ASP A 122 -12.69 -1.86 -13.52
C ASP A 122 -13.20 -0.74 -12.61
N ARG A 123 -12.53 0.41 -12.64
CA ARG A 123 -12.93 1.60 -11.88
C ARG A 123 -14.25 2.12 -12.42
N ILE A 124 -15.23 2.31 -11.53
CA ILE A 124 -16.50 2.98 -11.87
C ILE A 124 -16.25 4.48 -11.90
N LYS A 125 -16.80 5.17 -12.91
CA LYS A 125 -16.74 6.62 -13.06
C LYS A 125 -17.77 7.32 -12.18
#